data_AF-A0A350R0F6-F1
#
_entry.id   AF-A0A350R0F6-F1
#
_cell.length_a   1.000
_cell.length_b   1.000
_cell.length_c   1.000
_cell.angle_alpha   90.00
_cell.angle_beta   90.00
_cell.angle_gamma   90.00
#
_symmetry.space_group_name_H-M   'P 1'
#
loop_
_entity.id
_entity.type
_entity.pdbx_description
1 polymer ?
#
loop_
_entity_poly.entity_id
_entity_poly.type
_entity_poly.pdbx_seq_one_letter_code
_entity_poly.pdbx_strand_id
1 'polypeptide(L)'
;MVQAAQVPNVGSSFNWEDLLGLLRDELQEYGGLMGLLNAQQQSIVNRRPESLLEINQSVQTQMEASQILQRRRQGFVSTLASSYGEPNESSLSELVHHFPDVTRPMFESIIEEINGLISRIRRKIEQNQRLLSRLTEVTDQILGVTDPAAHSKTYDKSGDLSNLSTEDRS
;
A
#
# COMPACT_ATOMS: atom_id res chain seq x y z
N MET A 1 57.98 10.65 16.38
CA MET A 1 57.40 9.61 17.25
C MET A 1 55.92 9.90 17.40
N VAL A 2 55.10 8.90 17.12
CA VAL A 2 53.66 8.98 16.86
C VAL A 2 52.90 9.01 18.19
N GLN A 3 51.99 9.97 18.35
CA GLN A 3 50.87 9.86 19.29
C GLN A 3 49.60 10.25 18.55
N ALA A 4 49.04 9.28 17.83
CA ALA A 4 47.66 9.33 17.41
C ALA A 4 46.81 9.12 18.67
N ALA A 5 46.17 10.20 19.13
CA ALA A 5 45.22 10.16 20.22
C ALA A 5 44.07 9.21 19.84
N GLN A 6 43.90 8.19 20.67
CA GLN A 6 42.81 7.22 20.57
C GLN A 6 41.48 7.96 20.68
N VAL A 7 40.70 7.92 19.59
CA VAL A 7 39.29 8.30 19.60
C VAL A 7 38.55 7.33 20.53
N PRO A 8 37.71 7.82 21.46
CA PRO A 8 37.05 6.96 22.43
C PRO A 8 36.11 5.98 21.73
N ASN A 9 36.29 4.71 22.04
CA ASN A 9 35.43 3.59 21.64
C ASN A 9 34.01 3.81 22.21
N VAL A 10 33.07 4.25 21.36
CA VAL A 10 31.65 4.36 21.70
C VAL A 10 31.05 2.96 21.67
N GLY A 11 30.92 2.36 22.86
CA GLY A 11 30.28 1.08 23.09
C GLY A 11 28.77 1.15 22.89
N SER A 12 28.33 1.01 21.64
CA SER A 12 27.05 0.44 21.17
C SER A 12 27.16 0.46 19.66
N SER A 13 27.83 -0.55 19.12
CA SER A 13 28.20 -0.64 17.72
C SER A 13 26.95 -0.54 16.86
N PHE A 14 26.74 0.63 16.25
CA PHE A 14 25.83 0.79 15.13
C PHE A 14 26.19 -0.28 14.09
N ASN A 15 25.39 -1.34 14.03
CA ASN A 15 25.59 -2.38 13.03
C ASN A 15 24.76 -2.01 11.81
N TRP A 16 25.42 -1.34 10.86
CA TRP A 16 24.83 -0.98 9.57
C TRP A 16 24.30 -2.21 8.82
N GLU A 17 24.79 -3.42 9.12
CA GLU A 17 24.28 -4.67 8.57
C GLU A 17 22.83 -4.94 9.00
N ASP A 18 22.47 -4.60 10.24
CA ASP A 18 21.11 -4.79 10.75
C ASP A 18 20.14 -3.83 10.04
N LEU A 19 20.55 -2.58 9.83
CA LEU A 19 19.77 -1.62 9.05
C LEU A 19 19.63 -2.08 7.60
N LEU A 20 20.72 -2.55 6.99
CA LEU A 20 20.70 -3.04 5.61
C LEU A 20 19.79 -4.26 5.46
N GLY A 21 19.83 -5.20 6.41
CA GLY A 21 18.93 -6.35 6.48
C GLY A 21 17.47 -5.90 6.55
N LEU A 22 17.16 -4.97 7.44
CA LEU A 22 15.83 -4.42 7.59
C LEU A 22 15.31 -3.71 6.32
N LEU A 23 16.15 -2.92 5.65
CA LEU A 23 15.77 -2.26 4.39
C LEU A 23 15.61 -3.26 3.24
N ARG A 24 16.40 -4.34 3.21
CA ARG A 24 16.24 -5.42 2.23
C ARG A 24 14.93 -6.16 2.44
N ASP A 25 14.59 -6.46 3.69
CA ASP A 25 13.31 -7.08 4.04
C ASP A 25 12.15 -6.18 3.58
N GLU A 26 12.21 -4.87 3.83
CA GLU A 26 11.21 -3.91 3.33
C GLU A 26 11.09 -3.95 1.80
N LEU A 27 12.22 -3.94 1.08
CA LEU A 27 12.23 -3.96 -0.38
C LEU A 27 11.60 -5.26 -0.93
N GLN A 28 11.91 -6.40 -0.31
CA GLN A 28 11.32 -7.69 -0.68
C GLN A 28 9.81 -7.72 -0.44
N GLU A 29 9.35 -7.29 0.75
CA GLU A 29 7.93 -7.32 1.09
C GLU A 29 7.10 -6.34 0.22
N TYR A 30 7.65 -5.16 -0.08
CA TYR A 30 7.02 -4.20 -1.00
C TYR A 30 7.01 -4.71 -2.44
N GLY A 31 8.07 -5.36 -2.89
CA GLY A 31 8.11 -6.05 -4.19
C GLY A 31 7.03 -7.13 -4.29
N GLY A 32 6.90 -7.96 -3.26
CA GLY A 32 5.86 -8.98 -3.15
C GLY A 32 4.44 -8.39 -3.19
N LEU A 33 4.20 -7.34 -2.41
CA LEU A 33 2.92 -6.62 -2.40
C LEU A 33 2.57 -6.04 -3.77
N MET A 34 3.54 -5.45 -4.46
CA MET A 34 3.33 -4.93 -5.82
C MET A 34 2.97 -6.06 -6.81
N GLY A 35 3.61 -7.23 -6.68
CA GLY A 35 3.26 -8.43 -7.45
C GLY A 35 1.81 -8.86 -7.24
N LEU A 36 1.37 -8.92 -5.97
CA LEU A 36 -0.01 -9.27 -5.61
C LEU A 36 -1.03 -8.25 -6.13
N LEU A 37 -0.73 -6.95 -6.02
CA LEU A 37 -1.61 -5.90 -6.53
C LEU A 37 -1.73 -5.92 -8.06
N ASN A 38 -0.66 -6.29 -8.77
CA ASN A 38 -0.71 -6.54 -10.21
C ASN A 38 -1.59 -7.74 -10.55
N ALA A 39 -1.44 -8.86 -9.82
CA ALA A 39 -2.26 -10.04 -9.99
C ALA A 39 -3.75 -9.74 -9.72
N GLN A 40 -4.03 -8.97 -8.68
CA GLN A 40 -5.38 -8.51 -8.33
C GLN A 40 -6.00 -7.73 -9.50
N GLN A 41 -5.27 -6.74 -10.04
CA GLN A 41 -5.75 -5.96 -11.19
C GLN A 41 -6.07 -6.87 -12.38
N GLN A 42 -5.20 -7.84 -12.67
CA GLN A 42 -5.39 -8.75 -13.78
C GLN A 42 -6.62 -9.66 -13.56
N SER A 43 -6.87 -10.13 -12.35
CA SER A 43 -8.08 -10.89 -12.01
C SER A 43 -9.35 -10.05 -12.13
N ILE A 44 -9.31 -8.77 -11.71
CA ILE A 44 -10.42 -7.82 -11.87
C ILE A 44 -10.74 -7.61 -13.36
N VAL A 45 -9.72 -7.32 -14.17
CA VAL A 45 -9.88 -7.06 -15.61
C VAL A 45 -10.39 -8.29 -16.36
N ASN A 46 -9.88 -9.48 -16.04
CA ASN A 46 -10.31 -10.73 -16.66
C ASN A 46 -11.61 -11.31 -16.08
N ARG A 47 -12.24 -10.62 -15.13
CA ARG A 47 -13.48 -11.06 -14.47
C ARG A 47 -13.37 -12.46 -13.89
N ARG A 48 -12.28 -12.75 -13.15
CA ARG A 48 -12.04 -14.02 -12.46
C ARG A 48 -12.29 -13.85 -10.96
N PRO A 49 -13.55 -13.95 -10.49
CA PRO A 49 -13.91 -13.67 -9.10
C PRO A 49 -13.36 -14.68 -8.10
N GLU A 50 -13.24 -15.95 -8.50
CA GLU A 50 -12.70 -17.04 -7.66
C GLU A 50 -11.27 -16.72 -7.18
N SER A 51 -10.42 -16.28 -8.10
CA SER A 51 -9.04 -15.89 -7.80
C SER A 51 -8.94 -14.56 -7.03
N LEU A 52 -9.99 -13.72 -7.05
CA LEU A 52 -9.95 -12.41 -6.42
C LEU A 52 -9.99 -12.50 -4.90
N LEU A 53 -10.75 -13.46 -4.35
CA LEU A 53 -10.87 -13.64 -2.89
C LEU A 53 -9.53 -14.07 -2.28
N GLU A 54 -8.87 -15.07 -2.89
CA GLU A 54 -7.56 -15.55 -2.46
C GLU A 54 -6.51 -14.43 -2.55
N ILE A 55 -6.47 -13.70 -3.67
CA ILE A 55 -5.54 -12.59 -3.85
C ILE A 55 -5.80 -11.48 -2.82
N ASN A 56 -7.06 -11.15 -2.50
CA ASN A 56 -7.38 -10.17 -1.48
C ASN A 56 -6.85 -10.59 -0.09
N GLN A 57 -6.99 -11.87 0.26
CA GLN A 57 -6.45 -12.39 1.51
C GLN A 57 -4.92 -12.26 1.55
N SER A 58 -4.23 -12.63 0.46
CA SER A 58 -2.79 -12.47 0.36
C SER A 58 -2.35 -11.01 0.43
N VAL A 59 -3.05 -10.09 -0.26
CA VAL A 59 -2.79 -8.64 -0.20
C VAL A 59 -2.95 -8.12 1.23
N GLN A 60 -3.99 -8.54 1.95
CA GLN A 60 -4.22 -8.14 3.33
C GLN A 60 -3.09 -8.59 4.26
N THR A 61 -2.72 -9.88 4.21
CA THR A 61 -1.60 -10.42 4.99
C THR A 61 -0.28 -9.69 4.68
N GLN A 62 -0.04 -9.41 3.39
CA GLN A 62 1.17 -8.71 2.95
C GLN A 62 1.20 -7.24 3.40
N MET A 63 0.04 -6.57 3.47
CA MET A 63 -0.07 -5.22 4.01
C MET A 63 0.20 -5.20 5.52
N GLU A 64 -0.27 -6.20 6.27
CA GLU A 64 0.01 -6.32 7.70
C GLU A 64 1.51 -6.53 7.97
N ALA A 65 2.15 -7.43 7.21
CA ALA A 65 3.60 -7.63 7.26
C ALA A 65 4.37 -6.33 6.96
N SER A 66 3.94 -5.62 5.91
CA SER A 66 4.50 -4.31 5.52
C SER A 66 4.40 -3.26 6.63
N GLN A 67 3.28 -3.21 7.37
CA GLN A 67 3.12 -2.29 8.50
C GLN A 67 4.04 -2.66 9.67
N ILE A 68 4.25 -3.95 9.94
CA ILE A 68 5.16 -4.41 10.99
C ILE A 68 6.59 -3.97 10.68
N LEU A 69 7.05 -4.15 9.44
CA LEU A 69 8.37 -3.70 9.01
C LEU A 69 8.52 -2.19 9.12
N GLN A 70 7.53 -1.42 8.66
CA GLN A 70 7.55 0.04 8.76
C GLN A 70 7.68 0.50 10.22
N ARG A 71 6.96 -0.13 11.16
CA ARG A 71 7.08 0.18 12.60
C ARG A 71 8.46 -0.19 13.15
N ARG A 72 9.02 -1.34 12.74
CA ARG A 72 10.37 -1.75 13.10
C ARG A 72 11.41 -0.74 12.62
N ARG A 73 11.29 -0.27 11.36
CA ARG A 73 12.17 0.76 10.81
C ARG A 73 12.08 2.05 11.62
N GLN A 74 10.87 2.52 11.93
CA GLN A 74 10.69 3.74 12.72
C GLN A 74 11.32 3.62 14.11
N GLY A 75 11.17 2.47 14.78
CA GLY A 75 11.82 2.20 16.06
C GLY A 75 13.35 2.20 15.95
N PHE A 76 13.90 1.55 14.93
CA PHE A 76 15.33 1.50 14.67
C PHE A 76 15.90 2.89 14.34
N VAL A 77 15.24 3.64 13.47
CA VAL A 77 15.60 5.02 13.08
C VAL A 77 15.57 5.96 14.29
N SER A 78 14.56 5.87 15.15
CA SER A 78 14.48 6.67 16.37
C SER A 78 15.64 6.36 17.34
N THR A 79 15.96 5.07 17.50
CA THR A 79 17.11 4.64 18.32
C THR A 79 18.43 5.12 17.72
N LEU A 80 18.54 5.07 16.40
CA LEU A 80 19.70 5.55 15.65
C LEU A 80 19.88 7.07 15.77
N ALA A 81 18.81 7.85 15.65
CA ALA A 81 18.83 9.29 15.82
C ALA A 81 19.32 9.68 17.22
N SER A 82 18.79 9.01 18.26
CA SER A 82 19.26 9.17 19.63
C SER A 82 20.77 8.90 19.77
N SER A 83 21.32 7.92 19.05
CA SER A 83 22.76 7.60 19.09
C SER A 83 23.66 8.66 18.43
N TYR A 84 23.14 9.37 17.42
CA TYR A 84 23.83 10.48 16.77
C TYR A 84 23.56 11.84 17.43
N GLY A 85 22.66 11.90 18.44
CA GLY A 85 22.26 13.13 19.10
C GLY A 85 21.24 13.96 18.30
N GLU A 86 20.60 13.36 17.30
CA GLU A 86 19.57 13.97 16.47
C GLU A 86 18.16 13.77 17.08
N PRO A 87 17.17 14.61 16.71
CA PRO A 87 15.78 14.42 17.12
C PRO A 87 15.22 13.04 16.74
N ASN A 88 14.37 12.46 17.59
CA ASN A 88 13.72 11.17 17.30
C ASN A 88 12.76 11.19 16.10
N GLU A 89 12.44 12.38 15.59
CA GLU A 89 11.61 12.59 14.39
C GLU A 89 12.46 12.65 13.10
N SER A 90 13.79 12.60 13.21
CA SER A 90 14.67 12.68 12.05
C SER A 90 14.43 11.53 11.08
N SER A 91 14.43 11.86 9.80
CA SER A 91 14.24 10.88 8.75
C SER A 91 15.50 10.03 8.55
N LEU A 92 15.32 8.81 8.01
CA LEU A 92 16.47 7.97 7.67
C LEU A 92 17.39 8.67 6.65
N SER A 93 16.83 9.46 5.72
CA SER A 93 17.61 10.25 4.76
C SER A 93 18.50 11.31 5.43
N GLU A 94 18.03 11.93 6.50
CA GLU A 94 18.84 12.88 7.29
C GLU A 94 20.00 12.17 7.98
N LEU A 95 19.73 11.01 8.60
CA LEU A 95 20.72 10.22 9.33
C LEU A 95 21.84 9.65 8.44
N VAL A 96 21.57 9.41 7.15
CA VAL A 96 22.55 8.87 6.19
C VAL A 96 23.74 9.82 5.96
N HIS A 97 23.61 11.11 6.26
CA HIS A 97 24.74 12.06 6.21
C HIS A 97 25.83 11.74 7.25
N HIS A 98 25.46 11.09 8.36
CA HIS A 98 26.41 10.66 9.39
C HIS A 98 27.10 9.33 9.04
N PHE A 99 26.69 8.67 7.95
CA PHE A 99 27.25 7.38 7.57
C PHE A 99 28.59 7.57 6.83
N PRO A 100 29.47 6.55 6.85
CA PRO A 100 30.73 6.57 6.10
C PRO A 100 30.50 6.85 4.61
N ASP A 101 31.38 7.65 4.01
CA ASP A 101 31.25 8.08 2.60
C ASP A 101 31.20 6.91 1.61
N VAL A 102 31.80 5.76 1.96
CA VAL A 102 31.83 4.56 1.13
C VAL A 102 30.46 3.87 1.05
N THR A 103 29.67 3.90 2.13
CA THR A 103 28.38 3.20 2.21
C THR A 103 27.18 4.13 2.04
N ARG A 104 27.37 5.44 2.20
CA ARG A 104 26.34 6.47 2.00
C ARG A 104 25.54 6.33 0.69
N PRO A 105 26.17 6.28 -0.51
CA PRO A 105 25.41 6.25 -1.77
C PRO A 105 24.54 4.99 -1.92
N MET A 106 24.96 3.88 -1.31
CA MET A 106 24.16 2.65 -1.31
C MET A 106 22.86 2.84 -0.51
N PHE A 107 22.95 3.41 0.69
CA PHE A 107 21.76 3.66 1.53
C PHE A 107 20.83 4.69 0.90
N GLU A 108 21.37 5.78 0.32
CA GLU A 108 20.57 6.77 -0.42
C GLU A 108 19.75 6.10 -1.53
N SER A 109 20.41 5.28 -2.36
CA SER A 109 19.74 4.55 -3.44
C SER A 109 18.65 3.59 -2.94
N ILE A 110 18.90 2.85 -1.85
CA ILE A 110 17.90 1.93 -1.27
C ILE A 110 16.69 2.69 -0.74
N ILE A 111 16.92 3.82 -0.05
CA ILE A 111 15.85 4.65 0.49
C ILE A 111 15.00 5.24 -0.63
N GLU A 112 15.64 5.74 -1.70
CA GLU A 112 14.93 6.22 -2.89
C GLU A 112 14.07 5.13 -3.53
N GLU A 113 14.62 3.92 -3.68
CA GLU A 113 13.88 2.79 -4.26
C GLU A 113 12.68 2.38 -3.40
N ILE A 114 12.85 2.30 -2.07
CA ILE A 114 11.77 2.02 -1.13
C ILE A 114 10.66 3.08 -1.25
N ASN A 115 11.01 4.36 -1.24
CA ASN A 115 10.04 5.45 -1.38
C ASN A 115 9.33 5.41 -2.73
N GLY A 116 10.05 5.05 -3.80
CA GLY A 116 9.51 4.82 -5.13
C GLY A 116 8.49 3.67 -5.15
N LEU A 117 8.83 2.54 -4.54
CA LEU A 117 7.95 1.38 -4.41
C LEU A 117 6.69 1.70 -3.62
N ILE A 118 6.82 2.34 -2.46
CA ILE A 118 5.67 2.78 -1.64
C ILE A 118 4.72 3.64 -2.48
N SER A 119 5.27 4.59 -3.23
CA SER A 119 4.48 5.48 -4.10
C SER A 119 3.74 4.71 -5.21
N ARG A 120 4.40 3.74 -5.84
CA ARG A 120 3.79 2.87 -6.88
C ARG A 120 2.69 1.98 -6.30
N ILE A 121 2.94 1.38 -5.13
CA ILE A 121 1.97 0.54 -4.41
C ILE A 121 0.70 1.33 -4.10
N ARG A 122 0.83 2.54 -3.52
CA ARG A 122 -0.31 3.41 -3.21
C ARG A 122 -1.15 3.70 -4.46
N ARG A 123 -0.51 4.11 -5.55
CA ARG A 123 -1.19 4.35 -6.85
C ARG A 123 -1.91 3.10 -7.34
N LYS A 124 -1.30 1.92 -7.19
CA LYS A 124 -1.87 0.65 -7.65
C LYS A 124 -3.10 0.25 -6.82
N ILE A 125 -3.06 0.46 -5.51
CA ILE A 125 -4.21 0.25 -4.62
C ILE A 125 -5.37 1.15 -5.05
N GLU A 126 -5.12 2.45 -5.26
CA GLU A 126 -6.15 3.39 -5.73
C GLU A 126 -6.75 2.98 -7.08
N GLN A 127 -5.91 2.50 -8.01
CA GLN A 127 -6.38 1.98 -9.30
C GLN A 127 -7.30 0.76 -9.12
N ASN A 128 -6.90 -0.22 -8.31
CA ASN A 128 -7.70 -1.42 -8.07
C ASN A 128 -9.04 -1.07 -7.40
N GLN A 129 -9.05 -0.16 -6.44
CA GLN A 129 -10.28 0.33 -5.81
C GLN A 129 -11.23 1.00 -6.82
N ARG A 130 -10.70 1.86 -7.70
CA ARG A 130 -11.50 2.50 -8.75
C ARG A 130 -12.10 1.49 -9.73
N LEU A 131 -11.33 0.47 -10.14
CA LEU A 131 -11.83 -0.59 -11.02
C LEU A 131 -12.99 -1.36 -10.39
N LEU A 132 -12.86 -1.72 -9.10
CA LEU A 132 -13.92 -2.42 -8.36
C LEU A 132 -15.18 -1.55 -8.24
N SER A 133 -15.04 -0.28 -7.87
CA SER A 133 -16.16 0.66 -7.78
C SER A 133 -16.87 0.85 -9.13
N ARG A 134 -16.14 0.87 -10.24
CA ARG A 134 -16.76 0.97 -11.56
C ARG A 134 -17.51 -0.31 -11.95
N LEU A 135 -17.00 -1.48 -11.56
CA LEU A 135 -17.67 -2.75 -11.81
C LEU A 135 -18.99 -2.87 -11.03
N THR A 136 -19.02 -2.40 -9.79
CA THR A 136 -20.26 -2.38 -8.99
C THR A 136 -21.28 -1.44 -9.59
N GLU A 137 -20.89 -0.21 -9.97
CA GLU A 137 -21.77 0.78 -10.62
C GLU A 137 -22.41 0.23 -11.90
N VAL A 138 -21.63 -0.43 -12.76
CA VAL A 138 -22.15 -1.04 -13.99
C VAL A 138 -23.09 -2.21 -13.68
N THR A 139 -22.79 -2.98 -12.64
CA THR A 139 -23.67 -4.09 -12.21
C THR A 139 -25.01 -3.56 -11.69
N ASP A 140 -24.99 -2.49 -10.89
CA ASP A 140 -26.20 -1.83 -10.38
C ASP A 140 -27.03 -1.24 -11.53
N GLN A 141 -26.38 -0.63 -12.53
CA GLN A 141 -27.06 -0.13 -13.72
C GLN A 141 -27.72 -1.25 -14.54
N ILE A 142 -27.02 -2.38 -14.73
CA ILE A 142 -27.58 -3.54 -15.42
C ILE A 142 -28.77 -4.09 -14.63
N LEU A 143 -28.64 -4.26 -13.30
CA LEU A 143 -29.73 -4.74 -12.46
C LEU A 143 -30.94 -3.79 -12.52
N GLY A 144 -30.73 -2.47 -12.50
CA GLY A 144 -31.81 -1.49 -12.64
C GLY A 144 -32.52 -1.53 -13.99
N VAL A 145 -31.81 -1.83 -15.08
CA VAL A 145 -32.41 -2.02 -16.42
C VAL A 145 -33.11 -3.38 -16.55
N THR A 146 -32.63 -4.39 -15.82
CA THR A 146 -33.14 -5.76 -15.91
C THR A 146 -34.30 -6.01 -14.95
N ASP A 147 -34.57 -5.12 -13.99
CA ASP A 147 -35.76 -5.15 -13.13
C ASP A 147 -37.02 -4.76 -13.94
N PRO A 148 -37.87 -5.73 -14.33
CA PRO A 148 -39.04 -5.45 -15.17
C PRO A 148 -40.16 -4.77 -14.37
N ALA A 149 -40.13 -4.83 -13.04
CA ALA A 149 -41.19 -4.29 -12.18
C ALA A 149 -41.17 -2.75 -12.10
N ALA A 150 -40.00 -2.12 -12.31
CA ALA A 150 -39.86 -0.66 -12.35
C ALA A 150 -40.37 -0.03 -13.67
N HIS A 151 -40.59 -0.84 -14.71
CA HIS A 151 -40.95 -0.38 -16.06
C HIS A 151 -42.27 -0.93 -16.59
N SER A 152 -43.15 -1.47 -15.73
CA SER A 152 -44.53 -1.78 -16.12
C SER A 152 -45.35 -0.49 -16.25
N LYS A 153 -45.12 0.27 -17.33
CA LYS A 153 -46.06 1.28 -17.81
C LYS A 153 -47.18 0.55 -18.51
N THR A 154 -48.19 0.17 -17.75
CA THR A 154 -49.39 -0.44 -18.33
C THR A 154 -50.35 0.69 -18.66
N TYR A 155 -50.92 0.68 -19.86
CA TYR A 155 -51.97 1.64 -20.22
C TYR A 155 -53.17 1.44 -19.29
N ASP A 156 -53.68 2.52 -18.71
CA ASP A 156 -54.96 2.50 -18.03
C ASP A 156 -56.10 2.27 -19.05
N LYS A 157 -57.31 2.01 -18.56
CA LYS A 157 -58.52 1.83 -19.40
C LYS A 157 -58.87 3.04 -20.27
N SER A 158 -58.26 4.20 -20.01
CA SER A 158 -58.43 5.48 -20.71
C SER A 158 -57.32 5.74 -21.75
N GLY A 159 -56.31 4.86 -21.83
CA GLY A 159 -55.17 4.99 -22.73
C GLY A 159 -54.03 5.87 -22.19
N ASP A 160 -54.01 6.16 -20.89
CA ASP A 160 -52.95 6.95 -20.24
C ASP A 160 -51.89 6.05 -19.58
N LEU A 161 -50.64 6.51 -19.54
CA LEU A 161 -49.51 5.74 -19.01
C LEU A 161 -49.39 5.96 -17.49
N SER A 162 -50.02 5.10 -16.69
CA SER A 162 -49.86 5.14 -15.23
C SER A 162 -48.62 4.35 -14.78
N ASN A 163 -47.77 4.98 -13.96
CA ASN A 163 -46.68 4.30 -13.27
C ASN A 163 -47.28 3.50 -12.11
N LEU A 164 -47.17 2.17 -12.12
CA LEU A 164 -47.64 1.28 -11.05
C LEU A 164 -46.83 1.37 -9.74
N SER A 165 -45.91 2.33 -9.58
CA SER A 165 -45.00 2.42 -8.43
C SER A 165 -45.52 3.27 -7.26
N THR A 166 -46.80 3.69 -7.24
CA THR A 166 -47.29 4.58 -6.16
C THR A 166 -48.77 4.32 -5.84
N GLU A 167 -49.05 3.17 -5.22
CA GLU A 167 -50.26 2.80 -4.46
C GLU A 167 -50.04 1.30 -4.15
N ASP A 168 -50.01 0.73 -2.94
CA ASP A 168 -50.64 1.05 -1.67
C ASP A 168 -49.97 0.12 -0.62
N ARG A 169 -49.56 0.63 0.54
CA ARG A 169 -49.29 -0.17 1.74
C ARG A 169 -49.94 0.56 2.92
N SER A 170 -51.24 0.33 3.07
CA SER A 170 -52.02 0.59 4.28
C SER A 170 -52.38 -0.75 4.93
#